data_AF-A0A0N4UTS7-F1
#
_entry.id   AF-A0A0N4UTS7-F1
#
_cell.length_a   1.000
_cell.length_b   1.000
_cell.length_c   1.000
_cell.angle_alpha   90.00
_cell.angle_beta   90.00
_cell.angle_gamma   90.00
#
_symmetry.space_group_name_H-M   'P 1'
#
loop_
_entity.id
_entity.type
_entity.pdbx_description
1 polymer ?
#
loop_
_entity_poly.entity_id
_entity_poly.type
_entity_poly.pdbx_seq_one_letter_code
_entity_poly.pdbx_strand_id
1 'polypeptide(L)'
;MGGVISSETVLEDNECMRRFSGLQPISDNDPFWNQLLSFNLNLNSDDRKEMKEFDDSLNNLLQSLMYNTQTTGNFAAFIRVFLRRASEVRTSEMCRK
;
A
#
# COMPACT_ATOMS: atom_id res chain seq x y z
N MET A 1 -1.65 -15.21 -8.89
CA MET A 1 -0.79 -14.23 -8.21
C MET A 1 -0.62 -14.73 -6.78
N GLY A 2 0.59 -15.12 -6.39
CA GLY A 2 0.88 -15.54 -5.02
C GLY A 2 1.03 -14.29 -4.15
N GLY A 3 0.17 -14.14 -3.14
CA GLY A 3 0.26 -13.04 -2.20
C GLY A 3 1.45 -13.24 -1.27
N VAL A 4 2.25 -12.20 -1.06
CA VAL A 4 3.24 -12.18 0.02
C VAL A 4 2.45 -11.83 1.28
N ILE A 5 2.29 -12.81 2.17
CA ILE A 5 1.70 -12.59 3.49
C ILE A 5 2.80 -11.96 4.35
N SER A 6 2.62 -10.71 4.75
CA SER A 6 3.54 -10.08 5.70
C SER A 6 3.24 -10.62 7.10
N SER A 7 4.27 -11.10 7.80
CA SER A 7 4.17 -11.52 9.21
C SER A 7 4.27 -10.35 10.19
N GLU A 8 4.46 -9.13 9.69
CA GLU A 8 4.59 -7.92 10.51
C GLU A 8 3.23 -7.27 10.73
N THR A 9 2.77 -7.31 11.98
CA THR A 9 1.56 -6.63 12.47
C THR A 9 1.77 -5.13 12.67
N VAL A 10 3.02 -4.65 12.66
CA VAL A 10 3.38 -3.25 12.89
C VAL A 10 3.68 -2.55 11.57
N LEU A 11 2.80 -1.61 11.17
CA LEU A 11 2.95 -0.83 9.94
C LEU A 11 4.25 -0.01 9.88
N GLU A 12 4.75 0.42 11.04
CA GLU A 12 5.94 1.28 11.15
C GLU A 12 7.23 0.52 10.86
N ASP A 13 7.29 -0.79 11.14
CA ASP A 13 8.46 -1.62 10.86
C ASP A 13 8.51 -2.07 9.40
N ASN A 14 7.37 -2.00 8.72
CA ASN A 14 7.27 -2.45 7.35
C ASN A 14 7.98 -1.51 6.38
N GLU A 15 9.10 -1.98 5.81
CA GLU A 15 9.92 -1.20 4.87
C GLU A 15 9.13 -0.70 3.66
N CYS A 16 8.12 -1.46 3.20
CA CYS A 16 7.27 -1.07 2.07
C CYS A 16 6.43 0.17 2.44
N MET A 17 5.86 0.17 3.63
CA MET A 17 5.03 1.27 4.15
C MET A 17 5.87 2.51 4.46
N ARG A 18 7.07 2.35 5.02
CA ARG A 18 8.03 3.46 5.22
C ARG A 18 8.48 4.07 3.90
N ARG A 19 8.72 3.25 2.87
CA ARG A 19 9.08 3.76 1.55
C ARG A 19 7.92 4.52 0.91
N PHE A 20 6.68 4.04 1.11
CA PHE A 20 5.49 4.70 0.60
C PHE A 20 5.27 6.11 1.17
N SER A 21 5.32 6.24 2.50
CA SER A 21 5.13 7.51 3.21
C SER A 21 6.42 8.34 3.33
N GLY A 22 7.53 7.86 2.76
CA GLY A 22 8.84 8.48 2.86
C GLY A 22 9.01 9.76 2.02
N LEU A 23 10.24 10.29 2.03
CA LEU A 23 10.62 11.53 1.34
C LEU A 23 11.18 11.30 -0.07
N GLN A 24 11.28 10.04 -0.51
CA GLN A 24 11.73 9.72 -1.87
C GLN A 24 10.52 9.56 -2.80
N PRO A 25 10.52 10.23 -3.97
CA PRO A 25 9.51 10.03 -4.98
C PRO A 25 9.60 8.62 -5.57
N ILE A 26 8.45 7.99 -5.75
CA ILE A 26 8.31 6.67 -6.35
C ILE A 26 7.77 6.85 -7.77
N SER A 27 8.50 6.33 -8.76
CA SER A 27 8.08 6.39 -10.16
C SER A 27 6.87 5.49 -10.41
N ASP A 28 5.96 5.90 -11.31
CA ASP A 28 4.77 5.13 -11.70
C ASP A 28 5.10 3.72 -12.23
N ASN A 29 6.32 3.49 -12.73
CA ASN A 29 6.77 2.19 -13.26
C ASN A 29 7.65 1.41 -12.30
N ASP A 30 7.83 1.87 -11.06
CA ASP A 30 8.66 1.20 -10.06
C ASP A 30 8.07 -0.18 -9.68
N PRO A 31 8.87 -1.26 -9.65
CA PRO A 31 8.44 -2.58 -9.17
C PRO A 31 7.85 -2.57 -7.76
N PHE A 32 8.18 -1.57 -6.94
CA PHE A 32 7.61 -1.29 -5.63
C PHE A 32 6.09 -1.41 -5.61
N TRP A 33 5.38 -0.90 -6.63
CA TRP A 33 3.92 -0.93 -6.66
C TRP A 33 3.37 -2.35 -6.70
N ASN A 34 4.09 -3.31 -7.28
CA ASN A 34 3.66 -4.70 -7.28
C ASN A 34 3.76 -5.29 -5.87
N GLN A 35 4.79 -4.93 -5.11
CA GLN A 35 4.95 -5.35 -3.71
C GLN A 35 3.87 -4.71 -2.83
N LEU A 36 3.62 -3.41 -2.99
CA LEU A 36 2.58 -2.70 -2.24
C LEU A 36 1.17 -3.24 -2.55
N LEU A 37 0.85 -3.48 -3.82
CA LEU A 37 -0.49 -3.98 -4.21
C LEU A 37 -0.68 -5.48 -3.94
N SER A 38 0.41 -6.24 -3.79
CA SER A 38 0.35 -7.65 -3.36
C SER A 38 0.38 -7.80 -1.84
N PHE A 39 0.50 -6.69 -1.11
CA PHE A 39 0.56 -6.67 0.34
C PHE A 39 -0.77 -7.16 0.91
N ASN A 40 -0.70 -8.21 1.72
CA ASN A 40 -1.83 -8.72 2.48
C ASN A 40 -1.50 -8.63 3.97
N LEU A 41 -2.34 -7.93 4.70
CA LEU A 41 -2.27 -7.83 6.15
C LEU A 41 -2.96 -9.03 6.77
N ASN A 42 -2.25 -9.74 7.64
CA ASN A 42 -2.84 -10.78 8.46
C ASN A 42 -3.09 -10.20 9.86
N LEU A 43 -4.23 -9.53 10.02
CA LEU A 43 -4.65 -8.99 11.31
C LEU A 43 -5.56 -10.00 12.01
N ASN A 44 -5.29 -10.24 13.28
CA ASN A 44 -6.21 -11.04 14.09
C ASN A 44 -7.41 -10.18 14.52
N SER A 45 -8.54 -10.32 13.84
CA SER A 45 -9.75 -9.52 14.10
C SER A 45 -10.38 -9.74 15.48
N ASP A 46 -9.99 -10.80 16.19
CA ASP A 46 -10.46 -11.06 17.56
C ASP A 46 -9.67 -10.28 18.62
N ASP A 47 -8.47 -9.80 18.29
CA ASP A 47 -7.66 -8.99 19.21
C ASP A 47 -7.91 -7.48 19.01
N ARG A 48 -8.77 -6.92 19.87
CA ARG A 48 -9.10 -5.48 19.84
C ARG A 48 -7.91 -4.58 20.13
N LYS A 49 -6.90 -5.04 20.86
CA LYS A 49 -5.71 -4.23 21.17
C LYS A 49 -4.84 -4.10 19.94
N GLU A 50 -4.61 -5.22 19.26
CA GLU A 50 -3.88 -5.27 17.98
C GLU A 50 -4.59 -4.42 16.91
N MET A 51 -5.92 -4.52 16.81
CA MET A 51 -6.68 -3.74 15.85
C MET A 51 -6.61 -2.23 16.11
N LYS A 52 -6.58 -1.82 17.39
CA LYS A 52 -6.43 -0.41 17.75
C LYS A 52 -5.03 0.11 17.46
N GLU A 53 -3.99 -0.65 17.80
CA GLU A 53 -2.59 -0.27 17.52
C GLU A 53 -2.32 -0.17 16.01
N PHE A 54 -2.94 -1.05 15.22
CA PHE A 54 -2.94 -0.98 13.77
C PHE A 54 -3.61 0.30 13.24
N ASP A 55 -4.79 0.66 13.75
CA ASP A 55 -5.52 1.85 13.30
C ASP A 55 -4.75 3.14 13.63
N ASP A 56 -4.17 3.23 14.82
CA ASP A 56 -3.32 4.35 15.24
C ASP A 56 -2.08 4.47 14.32
N SER A 57 -1.41 3.34 14.03
CA SER A 57 -0.24 3.30 13.13
C SER A 57 -0.60 3.68 11.69
N LEU A 58 -1.75 3.23 11.20
CA LEU A 58 -2.26 3.53 9.87
C LEU A 58 -2.56 5.03 9.74
N ASN A 59 -3.17 5.64 10.75
CA ASN A 59 -3.43 7.08 10.77
C ASN A 59 -2.13 7.89 10.70
N ASN A 60 -1.11 7.52 11.48
CA ASN A 60 0.21 8.17 11.43
C ASN A 60 0.86 8.06 10.05
N LEU A 61 0.76 6.89 9.42
CA LEU A 61 1.27 6.66 8.09
C LEU A 61 0.55 7.52 7.04
N LEU A 62 -0.78 7.58 7.09
CA LEU A 62 -1.58 8.39 6.16
C LEU A 62 -1.27 9.88 6.33
N GLN A 63 -1.13 10.38 7.56
CA GLN A 63 -0.72 11.76 7.80
C GLN A 63 0.65 12.07 7.20
N SER A 64 1.62 11.18 7.41
CA SER A 64 2.97 11.32 6.85
C SER A 64 2.96 11.29 5.32
N LEU A 65 2.19 10.37 4.72
CA LEU A 65 2.02 10.29 3.27
C LEU A 65 1.42 11.57 2.69
N MET A 66 0.39 12.11 3.33
CA MET A 66 -0.28 13.34 2.86
C MET A 66 0.63 14.56 2.99
N TYR A 67 1.36 14.68 4.11
CA TYR A 67 2.35 15.73 4.30
C TYR A 67 3.47 15.66 3.25
N ASN A 68 4.01 14.46 3.01
CA ASN A 68 5.10 14.25 2.06
C ASN A 68 4.66 14.23 0.59
N THR A 69 3.36 14.10 0.31
CA THR A 69 2.81 14.07 -1.06
C THR A 69 3.07 15.35 -1.83
N GLN A 70 3.13 16.51 -1.16
CA GLN A 70 3.45 17.77 -1.82
C GLN A 70 4.86 17.76 -2.45
N THR A 71 5.79 17.02 -1.85
CA THR A 71 7.18 16.92 -2.30
C THR A 71 7.42 15.71 -3.19
N THR A 72 6.86 14.55 -2.82
CA THR A 72 7.16 13.26 -3.48
C THR A 72 6.16 12.87 -4.56
N GLY A 73 4.92 13.35 -4.47
CA GLY A 73 3.83 12.92 -5.34
C GLY A 73 3.42 11.46 -5.17
N ASN A 74 3.86 10.76 -4.12
CA ASN A 74 3.67 9.31 -3.95
C ASN A 74 2.19 8.91 -3.90
N PHE A 75 1.33 9.70 -3.25
CA PHE A 75 -0.11 9.43 -3.26
C PHE A 75 -0.71 9.55 -4.66
N ALA A 76 -0.33 10.58 -5.42
CA ALA A 76 -0.82 10.75 -6.79
C ALA A 76 -0.33 9.62 -7.70
N ALA A 77 0.93 9.19 -7.55
CA ALA A 77 1.48 8.03 -8.25
C ALA A 77 0.73 6.75 -7.91
N PHE A 78 0.42 6.53 -6.63
CA PHE A 78 -0.38 5.39 -6.19
C PHE A 78 -1.76 5.35 -6.87
N ILE A 79 -2.50 6.47 -6.88
CA ILE A 79 -3.80 6.53 -7.55
C ILE A 79 -3.69 6.19 -9.04
N ARG A 80 -2.70 6.75 -9.75
CA ARG A 80 -2.49 6.45 -11.18
C ARG A 80 -2.19 4.98 -11.41
N VAL A 81 -1.28 4.40 -10.63
CA VAL A 81 -0.90 2.99 -10.77
C VAL A 81 -2.06 2.07 -10.40
N PHE A 82 -2.79 2.36 -9.32
CA PHE A 82 -3.96 1.62 -8.91
C PHE A 82 -5.04 1.61 -10.01
N LEU A 83 -5.39 2.77 -10.56
CA LEU A 83 -6.36 2.88 -11.65
C LEU A 83 -5.91 2.13 -12.91
N ARG A 84 -4.61 2.21 -13.25
CA ARG A 84 -4.03 1.46 -14.37
C ARG A 84 -4.19 -0.05 -14.15
N ARG A 85 -3.77 -0.56 -12.98
CA ARG A 85 -3.88 -1.99 -12.63
C ARG A 85 -5.34 -2.47 -12.58
N ALA A 86 -6.25 -1.69 -11.99
CA ALA A 86 -7.67 -2.01 -11.96
C ALA A 86 -8.27 -2.09 -13.37
N SER A 87 -7.85 -1.21 -14.27
CA SER A 87 -8.28 -1.24 -15.68
C SER A 87 -7.72 -2.45 -16.42
N GLU A 88 -6.46 -2.82 -16.21
CA GLU A 88 -5.84 -4.02 -16.76
C GLU A 88 -6.60 -5.28 -16.35
N VAL A 89 -6.97 -5.39 -15.07
CA VAL A 89 -7.76 -6.51 -14.54
C VAL A 89 -9.12 -6.59 -15.23
N ARG A 90 -9.87 -5.48 -15.31
CA ARG A 90 -11.18 -5.45 -15.99
C ARG A 90 -11.12 -5.89 -17.45
N THR A 91 -10.11 -5.43 -18.18
CA THR A 91 -9.90 -5.84 -19.58
C THR A 91 -9.53 -7.32 -19.68
N SER A 92 -8.69 -7.82 -18.76
CA SER A 92 -8.31 -9.25 -18.72
C SER A 92 -9.49 -10.17 -18.42
N GLU A 93 -10.46 -9.73 -17.62
CA GLU A 93 -11.70 -10.46 -17.36
C GLU A 93 -12.65 -10.46 -18.56
N MET A 94 -12.71 -9.36 -19.31
CA MET A 94 -13.52 -9.27 -20.53
C MET A 94 -12.97 -10.14 -21.67
N CYS A 95 -11.64 -10.23 -21.86
CA CYS A 95 -11.04 -11.14 -22.84
C CYS A 95 -11.13 -12.63 -22.47
N ARG A 96 -11.58 -12.94 -21.24
CA ARG A 96 -11.75 -14.31 -20.76
C ARG A 96 -13.18 -14.84 -20.93
N LYS A 97 -14.10 -14.01 -21.43
CA LYS A 97 -15.44 -14.37 -21.90
C LYS A 97 -15.45 -14.46 -23.42
#